data_AF-A0A9E4CBK4-F1
#
_entry.id   AF-A0A9E4CBK4-F1
#
_cell.length_a   1.000
_cell.length_b   1.000
_cell.length_c   1.000
_cell.angle_alpha   90.00
_cell.angle_beta   90.00
_cell.angle_gamma   90.00
#
_symmetry.space_group_name_H-M   'P 1'
#
loop_
_entity.id
_entity.type
_entity.pdbx_description
1 polymer ?
#
loop_
_entity_poly.entity_id
_entity_poly.type
_entity_poly.pdbx_seq_one_letter_code
_entity_poly.pdbx_strand_id
1 'polypeptide(L)'
;MGMMIRPGQRLIIPGAQVYQPRAAAGGSFSGVLDGISNVAAAYSLRKLRSAYSGYAVRVRRSSDSTEQDIGFDGSGNFDNSSF
;
A
#
# COMPACT_ATOMS: atom_id res chain seq x y z
N MET A 1 -14.01 -49.42 10.14
CA MET A 1 -13.03 -49.11 11.20
C MET A 1 -13.01 -47.60 11.37
N GLY A 2 -13.67 -47.08 12.42
CA GLY A 2 -13.93 -45.64 12.58
C GLY A 2 -12.70 -44.88 13.07
N MET A 3 -12.38 -43.76 12.40
CA MET A 3 -11.30 -42.85 12.79
C MET A 3 -11.66 -42.13 14.10
N MET A 4 -11.14 -42.61 15.22
CA MET A 4 -11.30 -41.99 16.55
C MET A 4 -10.28 -40.87 16.72
N ILE A 5 -10.71 -39.61 16.64
CA ILE A 5 -9.88 -38.44 16.96
C ILE A 5 -9.75 -38.37 18.48
N ARG A 6 -8.52 -38.51 19.00
CA ARG A 6 -8.25 -38.39 20.45
C ARG A 6 -8.41 -36.93 20.87
N PRO A 7 -9.08 -36.61 21.99
CA PRO A 7 -9.19 -35.25 22.50
C PRO A 7 -7.78 -34.71 22.77
N GLY A 8 -7.43 -33.59 22.13
CA GLY A 8 -6.12 -32.94 22.23
C GLY A 8 -5.20 -33.10 21.01
N GLN A 9 -5.54 -33.95 20.02
CA GLN A 9 -4.75 -34.07 18.81
C GLN A 9 -5.23 -33.07 17.74
N ARG A 10 -4.44 -32.02 17.46
CA ARG A 10 -4.69 -31.07 16.36
C ARG A 10 -4.75 -31.85 15.04
N LEU A 11 -5.86 -31.75 14.31
CA LEU A 11 -5.99 -32.30 12.96
C LEU A 11 -5.01 -31.55 12.04
N ILE A 12 -3.85 -32.15 11.77
CA ILE A 12 -2.93 -31.67 10.74
C ILE A 12 -3.35 -32.36 9.45
N ILE A 13 -4.08 -31.65 8.59
CA ILE A 13 -4.33 -32.11 7.21
C ILE A 13 -3.06 -31.76 6.41
N PRO A 14 -2.28 -32.75 5.94
CA PRO A 14 -1.09 -32.48 5.13
C PRO A 14 -1.49 -31.70 3.87
N GLY A 15 -0.97 -30.48 3.71
CA GLY A 15 -1.26 -29.62 2.57
C GLY A 15 -2.42 -28.64 2.73
N ALA A 16 -3.17 -28.67 3.83
CA ALA A 16 -4.14 -27.60 4.11
C ALA A 16 -3.40 -26.39 4.71
N GLN A 17 -3.14 -25.38 3.90
CA GLN A 17 -2.76 -24.07 4.41
C GLN A 17 -3.97 -23.51 5.16
N VAL A 18 -3.83 -23.28 6.47
CA VAL A 18 -4.82 -22.51 7.24
C VAL A 18 -4.95 -21.17 6.52
N TYR A 19 -6.14 -20.85 6.01
CA TYR A 19 -6.40 -19.52 5.49
C TYR A 19 -6.25 -18.54 6.65
N GLN A 20 -5.07 -17.94 6.76
CA GLN A 20 -4.83 -16.81 7.63
C GLN A 20 -5.35 -15.61 6.84
N PRO A 21 -6.47 -14.97 7.23
CA PRO A 21 -6.77 -13.67 6.67
C PRO A 21 -5.56 -12.80 6.94
N ARG A 22 -5.06 -12.11 5.90
CA ARG A 22 -3.99 -11.13 6.07
C ARG A 22 -4.47 -10.17 7.16
N ALA A 23 -3.84 -10.24 8.34
CA ALA A 23 -4.10 -9.29 9.39
C ALA A 23 -4.04 -7.91 8.74
N ALA A 24 -5.10 -7.11 8.92
CA ALA A 24 -5.17 -5.76 8.40
C ALA A 24 -4.11 -4.93 9.13
N ALA A 25 -2.84 -5.07 8.75
CA ALA A 25 -1.87 -4.00 8.89
C ALA A 25 -2.54 -2.80 8.23
N GLY A 26 -2.76 -1.70 8.98
CA GLY A 26 -3.25 -0.45 8.40
C GLY A 26 -2.48 -0.21 7.12
N GLY A 27 -3.17 -0.34 5.99
CA GLY A 27 -2.54 -0.79 4.74
C GLY A 27 -1.48 0.19 4.30
N SER A 28 -0.21 -0.14 4.54
CA SER A 28 0.88 0.62 3.94
C SER A 28 0.72 0.50 2.42
N PHE A 29 0.61 1.65 1.75
CA PHE A 29 0.51 1.71 0.30
C PHE A 29 1.61 0.84 -0.35
N SER A 30 1.22 -0.08 -1.23
CA SER A 30 2.13 -0.87 -2.08
C SER A 30 2.16 -0.27 -3.47
N GLY A 31 3.32 0.19 -3.90
CA GLY A 31 3.49 0.87 -5.19
C GLY A 31 3.72 -0.09 -6.34
N VAL A 32 3.18 0.24 -7.51
CA VAL A 32 3.42 -0.52 -8.76
C VAL A 32 4.90 -0.56 -9.15
N LEU A 33 5.69 0.44 -8.73
CA LEU A 33 7.12 0.52 -9.01
C LEU A 33 8.01 -0.10 -7.93
N ASP A 34 7.46 -0.71 -6.88
CA ASP A 34 8.27 -1.23 -5.76
C ASP A 34 9.22 -2.36 -6.18
N GLY A 35 8.87 -3.12 -7.22
CA GLY A 35 9.71 -4.19 -7.78
C GLY A 35 10.41 -3.84 -9.09
N ILE A 36 10.28 -2.60 -9.58
CA ILE A 36 10.81 -2.20 -10.89
C ILE A 36 12.08 -1.37 -10.67
N SER A 37 13.22 -1.90 -11.12
CA SER A 37 14.50 -1.22 -11.10
C SER A 37 14.71 -0.36 -12.36
N ASN A 38 15.68 0.55 -12.30
CA ASN A 38 16.11 1.39 -13.44
C ASN A 38 15.02 2.30 -14.04
N VAL A 39 14.02 2.69 -13.25
CA VAL A 39 13.05 3.72 -13.65
C VAL A 39 13.75 5.09 -13.64
N ALA A 40 13.98 5.66 -14.82
CA ALA A 40 14.63 6.98 -14.95
C ALA A 40 13.77 8.13 -14.41
N ALA A 41 12.45 8.04 -14.58
CA ALA A 41 11.47 8.97 -14.05
C ALA A 41 10.08 8.32 -13.99
N ALA A 42 9.24 8.78 -13.08
CA ALA A 42 7.84 8.39 -13.00
C ALA A 42 6.99 9.60 -12.62
N TYR A 43 5.89 9.82 -13.36
CA TYR A 43 4.99 10.95 -13.17
C TYR A 43 3.57 10.44 -13.01
N SER A 44 2.91 10.85 -11.93
CA SER A 44 1.53 10.48 -11.62
C SER A 44 1.03 11.34 -10.47
N LEU A 45 -0.28 11.58 -10.41
CA LEU A 45 -0.93 12.16 -9.23
C LEU A 45 -1.18 11.14 -8.12
N ARG A 46 -1.06 9.84 -8.43
CA ARG A 46 -1.08 8.76 -7.43
C ARG A 46 0.34 8.32 -7.12
N LYS A 47 0.60 7.97 -5.87
CA LYS A 47 1.90 7.44 -5.44
C LYS A 47 2.18 6.17 -6.25
N LEU A 48 3.42 6.00 -6.70
CA LEU A 48 3.83 4.85 -7.53
C LEU A 48 4.85 3.94 -6.84
N ARG A 49 5.55 4.45 -5.83
CA ARG A 49 6.56 3.73 -5.06
C ARG A 49 6.33 3.97 -3.57
N SER A 50 6.22 2.90 -2.77
CA SER A 50 5.98 2.98 -1.33
C SER A 50 7.06 3.77 -0.60
N ALA A 51 8.32 3.56 -0.99
CA ALA A 51 9.49 4.26 -0.47
C ALA A 51 9.61 5.73 -0.89
N TYR A 52 8.77 6.25 -1.79
CA TYR A 52 8.80 7.67 -2.15
C TYR A 52 8.19 8.52 -1.03
N SER A 53 8.98 9.43 -0.46
CA SER A 53 8.58 10.29 0.66
C SER A 53 8.34 11.75 0.26
N GLY A 54 8.46 12.08 -1.02
CA GLY A 54 8.24 13.43 -1.55
C GLY A 54 6.78 13.74 -1.85
N TYR A 55 6.54 14.98 -2.26
CA TYR A 55 5.24 15.46 -2.72
C TYR A 55 4.91 14.96 -4.13
N ALA A 56 3.62 14.97 -4.48
CA ALA A 56 3.13 14.60 -5.80
C ALA A 56 3.43 15.70 -6.82
N VAL A 57 3.12 16.94 -6.47
CA VAL A 57 3.28 18.13 -7.31
C VAL A 57 3.47 19.38 -6.45
N ARG A 58 4.02 20.42 -7.07
CA ARG A 58 3.99 21.78 -6.56
C ARG A 58 3.06 22.62 -7.42
N VAL A 59 2.05 23.22 -6.80
CA VAL A 59 1.05 24.07 -7.47
C VAL A 59 1.40 25.53 -7.20
N ARG A 60 1.23 26.39 -8.21
CA ARG A 60 1.38 27.84 -8.07
C ARG A 60 0.05 28.53 -8.36
N ARG A 61 -0.46 29.31 -7.40
CA ARG A 61 -1.66 30.13 -7.60
C ARG A 61 -1.34 31.28 -8.54
N SER A 62 -2.15 31.46 -9.59
CA SER A 62 -1.89 32.47 -10.62
C SER A 62 -2.09 33.91 -10.14
N SER A 63 -2.97 34.14 -9.15
CA SER A 63 -3.31 35.49 -8.67
C SER A 63 -2.22 36.15 -7.85
N ASP A 64 -1.42 35.38 -7.12
CA ASP A 64 -0.44 35.89 -6.16
C ASP A 64 0.91 35.15 -6.21
N SER A 65 1.07 34.19 -7.14
CA SER A 65 2.27 33.36 -7.29
C SER A 65 2.64 32.52 -6.05
N THR A 66 1.75 32.38 -5.07
CA THR A 66 1.98 31.49 -3.92
C THR A 66 2.13 30.06 -4.41
N GLU A 67 3.16 29.37 -3.93
CA GLU A 67 3.41 27.96 -4.23
C GLU A 67 3.02 27.07 -3.05
N GLN A 68 2.54 25.88 -3.35
CA GLN A 68 2.19 24.88 -2.36
C GLN A 68 2.53 23.48 -2.87
N ASP A 69 3.17 22.69 -2.02
CA ASP A 69 3.43 21.29 -2.29
C ASP A 69 2.23 20.45 -1.83
N ILE A 70 1.74 19.58 -2.73
CA ILE A 70 0.61 18.69 -2.46
C ILE A 70 1.09 17.24 -2.46
N GLY A 71 0.78 16.52 -1.38
CA GLY A 71 1.23 15.16 -1.13
C GLY A 71 0.25 14.06 -1.54
N PHE A 72 0.36 12.93 -0.85
CA PHE A 72 -0.54 11.79 -0.99
C PHE A 72 -1.21 11.47 0.35
N ASP A 73 -2.43 10.93 0.30
CA ASP A 73 -3.10 10.37 1.47
C ASP A 73 -2.47 9.03 1.91
N GLY A 74 -2.95 8.47 3.02
CA GLY A 74 -2.46 7.18 3.54
C GLY A 74 -2.66 6.00 2.59
N SER A 75 -3.55 6.12 1.59
CA SER A 75 -3.80 5.11 0.56
C SER A 75 -2.98 5.35 -0.71
N GLY A 76 -2.13 6.39 -0.75
CA GLY A 76 -1.33 6.77 -1.91
C GLY A 76 -2.12 7.51 -2.99
N ASN A 77 -3.33 8.00 -2.71
CA ASN A 77 -4.05 8.89 -3.61
C ASN A 77 -3.53 10.31 -3.50
N PHE A 78 -3.79 11.13 -4.51
CA PHE A 78 -3.59 12.57 -4.41
C PHE A 78 -4.37 13.15 -3.23
N ASP A 79 -3.70 13.92 -2.37
CA ASP A 79 -4.36 14.55 -1.24
C ASP A 79 -5.14 15.79 -1.71
N ASN A 80 -6.47 15.65 -1.75
CA ASN A 80 -7.38 16.72 -2.11
C ASN A 80 -7.95 17.50 -0.91
N SER A 81 -7.44 17.25 0.29
CA SER A 81 -7.86 17.96 1.51
C SER A 81 -6.90 19.07 1.91
N SER A 82 -5.69 19.07 1.33
CA SER A 82 -4.63 20.02 1.64
C SER A 82 -4.69 21.32 0.82
N PHE A 83 -5.82 21.69 0.20
CA PHE A 83 -5.95 22.97 -0.53
C PHE A 83 -6.46 24.11 0.36
#